data_AF-A0A2T4Q094-F1
#
_entry.id   AF-A0A2T4Q094-F1
#
_cell.length_a   1.000
_cell.length_b   1.000
_cell.length_c   1.000
_cell.angle_alpha   90.00
_cell.angle_beta   90.00
_cell.angle_gamma   90.00
#
_symmetry.space_group_name_H-M   'P 1'
#
loop_
_entity.id
_entity.type
_entity.pdbx_description
1 polymer ?
#
loop_
_entity_poly.entity_id
_entity_poly.type
_entity_poly.pdbx_seq_one_letter_code
_entity_poly.pdbx_strand_id
1 'polypeptide(L)' 'MFNNKKSDDRFDVEKVSKDSNMRCYVLTDKETGVQYLATWVSTGGGITPLLDENGNVTKVDTTSLKND' A
#
# COMPACT_ATOMS: atom_id res chain seq x y z
N MET A 1 -24.41 -5.68 -20.61
CA MET A 1 -24.15 -4.59 -19.64
C MET A 1 -23.62 -5.22 -18.36
N PHE A 2 -22.35 -4.98 -18.02
CA PHE A 2 -21.79 -5.49 -16.76
C PHE A 2 -22.22 -4.56 -15.62
N ASN A 3 -22.82 -5.16 -14.60
CA ASN A 3 -23.30 -4.46 -13.42
C ASN A 3 -22.09 -3.95 -12.63
N ASN A 4 -21.79 -2.64 -12.73
CA ASN A 4 -20.79 -1.98 -11.90
C ASN A 4 -21.31 -1.87 -10.45
N LYS A 5 -21.26 -2.99 -9.71
CA LYS A 5 -21.28 -2.90 -8.25
C LYS A 5 -20.05 -2.08 -7.85
N LYS A 6 -20.25 -0.95 -7.15
CA LYS A 6 -19.15 -0.26 -6.49
C LYS A 6 -18.50 -1.28 -5.56
N SER A 7 -17.29 -1.72 -5.90
CA SER A 7 -16.48 -2.56 -5.03
C SER A 7 -16.29 -1.83 -3.71
N ASP A 8 -16.50 -2.53 -2.61
CA ASP A 8 -16.25 -2.01 -1.28
C ASP A 8 -14.81 -1.49 -1.22
N ASP A 9 -14.64 -0.20 -0.94
CA ASP A 9 -13.35 0.47 -1.02
C ASP A 9 -12.57 0.17 0.26
N ARG A 10 -12.19 -1.09 0.47
CA ARG A 10 -11.61 -1.57 1.73
C ARG A 10 -10.24 -0.96 2.05
N PHE A 11 -9.51 -0.52 1.04
CA PHE A 11 -8.12 -0.06 1.20
C PHE A 11 -7.97 1.42 0.92
N ASP A 12 -7.35 2.15 1.85
CA ASP A 12 -6.80 3.47 1.54
C ASP A 12 -5.41 3.28 0.91
N VAL A 13 -5.22 3.84 -0.29
CA VAL A 13 -4.04 3.60 -1.13
C VAL A 13 -3.19 4.85 -1.23
N GLU A 14 -1.93 4.74 -0.81
CA GLU A 14 -0.98 5.84 -0.84
C GLU A 14 0.25 5.49 -1.65
N LYS A 15 0.50 6.21 -2.75
CA LYS A 15 1.75 6.05 -3.50
C LYS A 15 2.91 6.65 -2.70
N VAL A 16 3.94 5.84 -2.46
CA VAL A 16 5.15 6.22 -1.71
C VAL A 16 6.43 6.18 -2.54
N SER A 17 6.38 5.69 -3.79
CA SER A 17 7.51 5.80 -4.71
C SER A 17 7.54 7.13 -5.47
N LYS A 18 8.75 7.69 -5.62
CA LYS A 18 9.02 8.85 -6.47
C LYS A 18 9.29 8.44 -7.93
N ASP A 19 9.96 7.30 -8.12
CA ASP A 19 10.27 6.74 -9.44
C ASP A 19 9.00 6.27 -10.18
N SER A 20 8.98 6.42 -11.49
CA SER A 20 7.93 5.93 -12.39
C SER A 20 8.13 4.46 -12.79
N ASN A 21 9.37 3.97 -12.78
CA ASN A 21 9.73 2.59 -13.13
C ASN A 21 9.41 1.59 -12.01
N MET A 22 9.53 2.03 -10.76
CA MET A 22 9.16 1.26 -9.58
C MET A 22 7.99 1.93 -8.87
N ARG A 23 6.85 1.26 -8.81
CA ARG A 23 5.65 1.75 -8.13
C ARG A 23 5.56 1.09 -6.77
N CYS A 24 5.62 1.90 -5.72
CA CYS A 24 5.40 1.44 -4.35
C CYS A 24 4.18 2.15 -3.76
N TYR A 25 3.37 1.38 -3.06
CA TYR A 25 2.18 1.86 -2.36
C TYR A 25 2.18 1.37 -0.92
N VAL A 26 1.71 2.19 -0.01
CA VAL A 26 1.22 1.75 1.29
C VAL A 26 -0.29 1.56 1.16
N LEU A 27 -0.75 0.35 1.46
CA LEU A 27 -2.17 0.00 1.50
C LEU A 27 -2.58 -0.10 2.97
N THR A 28 -3.57 0.71 3.39
CA THR A 28 -4.16 0.59 4.73
C THR A 28 -5.49 -0.14 4.64
N ASP A 29 -5.56 -1.34 5.22
CA ASP A 29 -6.82 -2.07 5.35
C ASP A 29 -7.71 -1.41 6.40
N LYS A 30 -8.85 -0.86 5.99
CA LYS A 30 -9.75 -0.16 6.91
C LYS A 30 -10.47 -1.08 7.89
N GLU A 31 -10.57 -2.38 7.60
CA GLU A 31 -11.23 -3.33 8.49
C GLU A 31 -10.31 -3.79 9.62
N THR A 32 -9.05 -4.09 9.29
CA THR A 32 -8.08 -4.65 10.25
C THR A 32 -7.11 -3.61 10.81
N GLY A 33 -6.98 -2.47 10.13
CA GLY A 33 -5.98 -1.45 10.39
C GLY A 33 -4.57 -1.87 9.96
N VAL A 34 -4.34 -3.05 9.40
CA VAL A 34 -2.99 -3.49 8.97
C VAL A 34 -2.54 -2.68 7.75
N GLN A 35 -1.26 -2.31 7.72
CA GLN A 35 -0.63 -1.69 6.56
C GLN A 35 0.27 -2.65 5.81
N TYR A 36 0.27 -2.52 4.49
CA TYR A 36 1.07 -3.34 3.58
C TYR A 36 1.92 -2.45 2.67
N LEU A 37 3.16 -2.84 2.44
CA LEU A 37 3.95 -2.34 1.31
C LEU A 37 3.64 -3.20 0.09
N ALA A 38 3.00 -2.58 -0.91
CA ALA A 38 2.78 -3.18 -2.21
C ALA A 38 3.79 -2.59 -3.21
N THR A 39 4.47 -3.45 -3.96
CA THR A 39 5.46 -3.07 -4.96
C THR A 39 5.09 -3.62 -6.32
N TRP A 40 5.39 -2.85 -7.35
CA TRP A 40 5.22 -3.23 -8.75
C TRP A 40 6.38 -2.71 -9.57
N VAL A 41 7.12 -3.62 -10.20
CA VAL A 41 8.27 -3.34 -11.06
C VAL A 41 8.11 -4.13 -12.35
N SER A 42 7.93 -3.43 -13.47
CA SER A 42 7.67 -4.05 -14.77
C SER A 42 6.48 -5.05 -14.72
N THR A 43 6.72 -6.34 -14.90
CA THR A 43 5.70 -7.42 -14.84
C THR A 43 5.66 -8.15 -13.49
N GLY A 44 6.57 -7.82 -12.57
CA GLY A 44 6.66 -8.43 -11.24
C GLY A 44 6.13 -7.51 -10.15
N GLY A 45 5.63 -8.10 -9.08
CA GLY A 45 5.16 -7.36 -7.92
C GLY A 45 5.09 -8.23 -6.67
N GLY A 46 4.87 -7.59 -5.53
CA GLY A 46 4.77 -8.26 -4.26
C GLY A 46 4.04 -7.42 -3.23
N ILE A 47 3.55 -8.07 -2.18
CA ILE A 47 2.91 -7.44 -1.04
C ILE A 47 3.49 -8.02 0.24
N THR A 48 3.80 -7.18 1.21
CA THR A 48 4.23 -7.60 2.55
C THR A 48 3.56 -6.72 3.61
N PRO A 49 3.13 -7.28 4.76
CA PRO A 49 2.79 -6.46 5.91
C PRO A 49 3.99 -5.60 6.32
N LEU A 50 3.73 -4.39 6.80
CA LEU A 50 4.74 -3.58 7.45
C LEU A 50 5.00 -4.14 8.84
N LEU A 51 6.26 -4.46 9.12
CA LEU A 51 6.69 -5.05 10.37
C LEU A 51 7.69 -4.13 11.08
N ASP A 52 7.69 -4.16 12.42
CA ASP A 52 8.75 -3.59 13.25
C ASP A 52 9.97 -4.54 13.34
N GLU A 53 11.00 -4.11 14.06
CA GLU A 53 12.23 -4.87 14.27
C GLU A 53 12.04 -6.21 15.01
N ASN A 54 10.90 -6.37 15.70
CA ASN A 54 10.55 -7.59 16.43
C ASN A 54 9.63 -8.50 15.60
N GLY A 55 9.28 -8.11 14.38
CA GLY A 55 8.39 -8.86 13.50
C GLY A 55 6.89 -8.66 13.79
N ASN A 56 6.52 -7.67 14.60
CA ASN A 56 5.12 -7.33 14.83
C ASN A 56 4.62 -6.36 13.75
N VAL A 57 3.32 -6.40 13.47
CA VAL A 57 2.70 -5.46 12.54
C VAL A 57 2.82 -4.02 13.06
N THR A 58 3.25 -3.12 12.19
CA THR A 58 3.40 -1.69 12.49
C THR A 58 2.73 -0.81 11.44
N LYS A 59 2.67 0.50 11.72
CA LYS A 59 2.10 1.54 10.85
C LYS A 59 3.11 2.63 10.61
N VAL A 60 3.05 3.24 9.43
CA VAL A 60 3.88 4.37 9.04
C VAL A 60 3.03 5.57 8.63
N ASP A 61 3.48 6.76 9.02
CA ASP A 61 2.97 8.01 8.48
C ASP A 61 3.70 8.34 7.18
N THR A 62 2.97 8.24 6.09
CA THR A 62 3.44 8.44 4.72
C THR A 62 3.59 9.91 4.34
N THR A 63 3.12 10.87 5.16
CA THR A 63 3.22 12.31 4.85
C THR A 63 4.67 12.76 4.69
N SER A 64 5.57 12.21 5.54
CA SER A 64 7.01 12.46 5.48
C SER A 64 7.67 11.98 4.19
N LEU A 65 7.11 10.95 3.53
CA LEU A 65 7.69 10.33 2.34
C LEU A 65 7.37 11.08 1.04
N LYS A 66 6.45 12.05 1.09
CA LYS A 66 5.94 12.77 -0.08
C LYS A 66 6.69 14.09 -0.37
N ASN A 67 7.54 14.57 0.54
CA ASN A 67 7.99 15.98 0.57
C ASN A 67 9.47 16.26 0.25
N ASP A 68 10.18 15.39 -0.51
CA ASP A 68 11.48 15.78 -1.11
C ASP A 68 11.51 15.67 -2.63
#